data_AF-A0A967BWR3-F1
#
_entry.id   AF-A0A967BWR3-F1
#
_cell.length_a   1.000
_cell.length_b   1.000
_cell.length_c   1.000
_cell.angle_alpha   90.00
_cell.angle_beta   90.00
_cell.angle_gamma   90.00
#
_symmetry.space_group_name_H-M   'P 1'
#
loop_
_entity.id
_entity.type
_entity.pdbx_description
1 polymer ?
#
loop_
_entity_poly.entity_id
_entity_poly.type
_entity_poly.pdbx_seq_one_letter_code
_entity_poly.pdbx_strand_id
1 'polypeptide(L)'
;MKMKIEQILGQINPKTTKSEVEKIKKVTLPKELQEWVEEYKKVEGERDDFVWKWVYGNSEMMILSSVKKEYRKSVREIRFLIVMFVVLVDDIADKHKNSKILKELLKVPFYKSCIKFNQLNEKEKRYVKFVIKVWSSIRNIHKKYPRYNEFKEIIEFDIKQLLNAMEYAYLVNKNNYLINDVEYNIYFSHNMQIVVDLMIDLCCSLKFDVKELREIRKVFLYAQRMARIGNWITTWEREIEEEDFTSGVFAYALKHKIIYVEDVRKANKTRLIEKIKKSNIEEEFLKEWEDNYCKIKRIGKDIKTIKINDILTSLEKLIFAHFTSRGYK
;
A
#
# COMPACT_ATOMS: atom_id res chain seq x y z
N MET A 1 7.19 -16.85 -25.96
CA MET A 1 6.44 -17.18 -24.73
C MET A 1 5.74 -15.90 -24.29
N LYS A 2 4.41 -15.87 -24.14
CA LYS A 2 3.69 -14.65 -23.72
C LYS A 2 4.15 -14.21 -22.33
N MET A 3 4.32 -12.90 -22.12
CA MET A 3 4.68 -12.34 -20.81
C MET A 3 3.61 -12.72 -19.78
N LYS A 4 3.98 -12.91 -18.51
CA LYS A 4 3.03 -13.28 -17.46
C LYS A 4 1.93 -12.22 -17.34
N ILE A 5 2.28 -10.95 -17.43
CA ILE A 5 1.32 -9.84 -17.36
C ILE A 5 0.27 -9.89 -18.48
N GLU A 6 0.66 -10.24 -19.71
CA GLU A 6 -0.27 -10.39 -20.85
C GLU A 6 -1.30 -11.50 -20.60
N GLN A 7 -0.87 -12.60 -19.96
CA GLN A 7 -1.75 -13.72 -19.62
C GLN A 7 -2.79 -13.32 -18.56
N ILE A 8 -2.40 -12.47 -17.62
CA ILE A 8 -3.31 -11.96 -16.58
C ILE A 8 -4.30 -10.98 -17.21
N LEU A 9 -3.81 -10.00 -17.98
CA LEU A 9 -4.66 -9.00 -18.62
C LEU A 9 -5.65 -9.62 -19.60
N GLY A 10 -5.27 -10.69 -20.31
CA GLY A 10 -6.17 -11.44 -21.19
C GLY A 10 -7.37 -12.09 -20.49
N GLN A 11 -7.35 -12.23 -19.16
CA GLN A 11 -8.49 -12.74 -18.38
C GLN A 11 -9.47 -11.64 -17.97
N ILE A 12 -9.09 -10.36 -18.12
CA ILE A 12 -9.87 -9.22 -17.67
C ILE A 12 -10.82 -8.79 -18.78
N ASN A 13 -12.12 -8.88 -18.49
CA ASN A 13 -13.20 -8.47 -19.37
C ASN A 13 -14.42 -8.06 -18.51
N PRO A 14 -15.45 -7.42 -19.08
CA PRO A 14 -16.58 -6.92 -18.29
C PRO A 14 -17.26 -7.99 -17.42
N LYS A 15 -17.31 -9.25 -17.87
CA LYS A 15 -17.91 -10.36 -17.11
C LYS A 15 -17.05 -10.75 -15.92
N THR A 16 -15.73 -10.90 -16.11
CA THR A 16 -14.80 -11.24 -15.03
C THR A 16 -14.69 -10.10 -14.02
N THR A 17 -14.58 -8.86 -14.48
CA THR A 17 -14.61 -7.65 -13.62
C THR A 17 -15.87 -7.61 -12.75
N LYS A 18 -17.06 -7.76 -13.34
CA LYS A 18 -18.32 -7.76 -12.58
C LYS A 18 -18.37 -8.89 -11.56
N SER A 19 -17.93 -10.09 -11.94
CA SER A 19 -17.88 -11.26 -11.06
C SER A 19 -16.99 -11.01 -9.83
N GLU A 20 -15.80 -10.45 -10.02
CA GLU A 20 -14.88 -10.16 -8.90
C GLU A 20 -15.40 -9.06 -7.98
N VAL A 21 -15.93 -7.97 -8.53
CA VAL A 21 -16.56 -6.90 -7.74
C VAL A 21 -17.70 -7.45 -6.88
N GLU A 22 -18.55 -8.32 -7.43
CA GLU A 22 -19.63 -8.95 -6.68
C GLU A 22 -19.13 -9.93 -5.61
N LYS A 23 -18.03 -10.65 -5.86
CA LYS A 23 -17.36 -11.46 -4.82
C LYS A 23 -16.89 -10.59 -3.66
N ILE A 24 -16.26 -9.46 -3.94
CA ILE A 24 -15.77 -8.52 -2.92
C ILE A 24 -16.94 -7.93 -2.12
N LYS A 25 -18.02 -7.49 -2.78
CA LYS A 25 -19.20 -6.95 -2.08
C LYS A 25 -19.83 -7.95 -1.10
N LYS A 26 -19.78 -9.25 -1.44
CA LYS A 26 -20.28 -10.36 -0.62
C LYS A 26 -19.34 -10.77 0.51
N VAL A 27 -18.13 -10.23 0.60
CA VAL A 27 -17.23 -10.48 1.73
C VAL A 27 -17.87 -9.96 3.02
N THR A 28 -17.97 -10.83 4.00
CA THR A 28 -18.37 -10.49 5.37
C THR A 28 -17.12 -10.32 6.22
N LEU A 29 -16.96 -9.13 6.80
CA LEU A 29 -15.90 -8.86 7.77
C LEU A 29 -16.23 -9.59 9.10
N PRO A 30 -15.22 -10.16 9.79
CA PRO A 30 -15.37 -10.57 11.18
C PRO A 30 -15.89 -9.42 12.03
N LYS A 31 -16.67 -9.73 13.07
CA LYS A 31 -17.28 -8.73 13.95
C LYS A 31 -16.25 -7.74 14.50
N GLU A 32 -15.09 -8.26 14.89
CA GLU A 32 -13.99 -7.47 15.44
C GLU A 32 -13.46 -6.46 14.42
N LEU A 33 -13.40 -6.80 13.13
CA LEU A 33 -12.98 -5.88 12.07
C LEU A 33 -14.08 -4.91 11.66
N GLN A 34 -15.35 -5.32 11.74
CA GLN A 34 -16.48 -4.44 11.49
C GLN A 34 -16.53 -3.31 12.54
N GLU A 35 -16.23 -3.59 13.81
CA GLU A 35 -16.14 -2.57 14.86
C GLU A 35 -15.09 -1.49 14.52
N TRP A 36 -13.95 -1.87 13.95
CA TRP A 36 -12.95 -0.90 13.46
C TRP A 36 -13.46 -0.05 12.30
N VAL A 37 -14.17 -0.65 11.34
CA VAL A 37 -14.76 0.10 10.21
C VAL A 37 -15.83 1.08 10.70
N GLU A 38 -16.65 0.71 11.67
CA GLU A 38 -17.65 1.61 12.25
C GLU A 38 -17.02 2.77 13.04
N GLU A 39 -15.90 2.52 13.73
CA GLU A 39 -15.14 3.61 14.36
C GLU A 39 -14.43 4.51 13.35
N TYR A 40 -13.93 3.94 12.26
CA TYR A 40 -13.37 4.69 11.13
C TYR A 40 -14.40 5.68 10.56
N LYS A 41 -15.65 5.24 10.36
CA LYS A 41 -16.76 6.11 9.93
C LYS A 41 -17.05 7.24 10.92
N LYS A 42 -16.96 6.97 12.23
CA LYS A 42 -17.20 7.99 13.28
C LYS A 42 -16.16 9.11 13.33
N VAL A 43 -14.96 8.87 12.79
CA VAL A 43 -13.95 9.93 12.63
C VAL A 43 -14.00 10.58 11.24
N GLU A 44 -15.11 10.40 10.51
CA GLU A 44 -15.35 10.93 9.17
C GLU A 44 -14.34 10.41 8.13
N GLY A 45 -13.91 9.16 8.29
CA GLY A 45 -13.10 8.49 7.29
C GLY A 45 -13.86 8.31 5.97
N GLU A 46 -13.19 8.55 4.84
CA GLU A 46 -13.85 8.76 3.54
C GLU A 46 -13.89 7.52 2.63
N ARG A 47 -13.26 6.43 3.04
CA ARG A 47 -13.20 5.19 2.27
C ARG A 47 -14.48 4.40 2.46
N ASP A 48 -15.01 3.87 1.37
CA ASP A 48 -16.23 3.07 1.39
C ASP A 48 -16.01 1.67 2.01
N ASP A 49 -17.11 0.97 2.26
CA ASP A 49 -17.09 -0.41 2.76
C ASP A 49 -16.46 -1.40 1.76
N PHE A 50 -16.45 -1.06 0.46
CA PHE A 50 -15.84 -1.90 -0.57
C PHE A 50 -14.33 -1.97 -0.38
N VAL A 51 -13.65 -0.87 -0.06
CA VAL A 51 -12.20 -0.85 0.23
C VAL A 51 -11.87 -1.79 1.38
N TRP A 52 -12.59 -1.74 2.51
CA TRP A 52 -12.32 -2.61 3.66
C TRP A 52 -12.55 -4.09 3.33
N LYS A 53 -13.61 -4.40 2.59
CA LYS A 53 -13.88 -5.75 2.10
C LYS A 53 -12.82 -6.23 1.11
N TRP A 54 -12.36 -5.35 0.23
CA TRP A 54 -11.28 -5.62 -0.72
C TRP A 54 -9.98 -5.92 0.01
N VAL A 55 -9.59 -5.09 0.98
CA VAL A 55 -8.40 -5.31 1.83
C VAL A 55 -8.51 -6.64 2.56
N TYR A 56 -9.63 -6.90 3.23
CA TYR A 56 -9.81 -8.14 3.96
C TYR A 56 -9.77 -9.36 3.03
N GLY A 57 -10.44 -9.33 1.87
CA GLY A 57 -10.42 -10.42 0.89
C GLY A 57 -9.02 -10.71 0.33
N ASN A 58 -8.24 -9.67 0.06
CA ASN A 58 -6.91 -9.77 -0.54
C ASN A 58 -5.78 -10.00 0.48
N SER A 59 -5.99 -9.71 1.77
CA SER A 59 -4.96 -9.85 2.80
C SER A 59 -4.51 -11.30 3.03
N GLU A 60 -5.41 -12.27 2.92
CA GLU A 60 -5.11 -13.71 3.15
C GLU A 60 -4.16 -14.26 2.10
N MET A 61 -4.35 -13.89 0.82
CA MET A 61 -3.53 -14.45 -0.25
C MET A 61 -2.06 -14.01 -0.15
N MET A 62 -1.78 -12.83 0.41
CA MET A 62 -0.41 -12.33 0.57
C MET A 62 0.30 -12.91 1.80
N ILE A 63 -0.31 -13.78 2.61
CA ILE A 63 0.34 -14.35 3.80
C ILE A 63 1.35 -15.41 3.37
N LEU A 64 2.61 -15.26 3.79
CA LEU A 64 3.71 -16.17 3.47
C LEU A 64 3.36 -17.62 3.80
N SER A 65 3.81 -18.52 2.93
CA SER A 65 3.61 -19.97 3.07
C SER A 65 4.21 -20.54 4.36
N SER A 66 5.21 -19.86 4.92
CA SER A 66 5.96 -20.23 6.12
C SER A 66 5.25 -19.87 7.42
N VAL A 67 4.22 -19.01 7.38
CA VAL A 67 3.43 -18.63 8.55
C VAL A 67 2.62 -19.82 9.04
N LYS A 68 2.81 -20.20 10.32
CA LYS A 68 2.02 -21.28 10.93
C LYS A 68 0.52 -20.94 10.93
N LYS A 69 -0.31 -21.97 10.73
CA LYS A 69 -1.78 -21.86 10.67
C LYS A 69 -2.39 -21.11 11.86
N GLU A 70 -1.88 -21.36 13.07
CA GLU A 70 -2.34 -20.74 14.32
C GLU A 70 -2.20 -19.20 14.35
N TYR A 71 -1.27 -18.63 13.58
CA TYR A 71 -1.07 -17.19 13.50
C TYR A 71 -1.77 -16.54 12.30
N ARG A 72 -2.30 -17.29 11.32
CA ARG A 72 -2.86 -16.69 10.09
C ARG A 72 -4.02 -15.73 10.38
N LYS A 73 -4.91 -16.08 11.32
CA LYS A 73 -6.01 -15.18 11.73
C LYS A 73 -5.49 -13.84 12.26
N SER A 74 -4.54 -13.87 13.19
CA SER A 74 -4.01 -12.65 13.81
C SER A 74 -3.13 -11.85 12.84
N VAL A 75 -2.40 -12.52 11.95
CA VAL A 75 -1.62 -11.88 10.85
C VAL A 75 -2.56 -11.15 9.88
N ARG A 76 -3.70 -11.75 9.56
CA ARG A 76 -4.71 -11.11 8.71
C ARG A 76 -5.32 -9.88 9.39
N GLU A 77 -5.62 -9.99 10.68
CA GLU A 77 -6.13 -8.88 11.49
C GLU A 77 -5.13 -7.72 11.58
N ILE A 78 -3.87 -8.00 11.93
CA ILE A 78 -2.86 -6.93 12.03
C ILE A 78 -2.63 -6.24 10.69
N ARG A 79 -2.63 -6.97 9.56
CA ARG A 79 -2.53 -6.38 8.22
C ARG A 79 -3.68 -5.47 7.89
N PHE A 80 -4.90 -5.89 8.20
CA PHE A 80 -6.07 -5.04 8.02
C PHE A 80 -5.93 -3.72 8.81
N LEU A 81 -5.47 -3.80 10.05
CA LEU A 81 -5.22 -2.62 10.88
C LEU A 81 -4.06 -1.75 10.37
N ILE A 82 -2.99 -2.35 9.84
CA ILE A 82 -1.88 -1.60 9.22
C ILE A 82 -2.39 -0.85 7.99
N VAL A 83 -3.19 -1.49 7.13
CA VAL A 83 -3.81 -0.80 5.99
C VAL A 83 -4.70 0.34 6.46
N MET A 84 -5.51 0.13 7.50
CA MET A 84 -6.33 1.19 8.09
C MET A 84 -5.48 2.35 8.62
N PHE A 85 -4.38 2.05 9.31
CA PHE A 85 -3.42 3.06 9.75
C PHE A 85 -2.83 3.83 8.56
N VAL A 86 -2.41 3.13 7.50
CA VAL A 86 -1.88 3.76 6.29
C VAL A 86 -2.91 4.70 5.68
N VAL A 87 -4.13 4.22 5.42
CA VAL A 87 -5.23 5.03 4.87
C VAL A 87 -5.51 6.28 5.71
N LEU A 88 -5.58 6.15 7.05
CA LEU A 88 -5.82 7.29 7.93
C LEU A 88 -4.71 8.35 7.87
N VAL A 89 -3.45 7.95 7.67
CA VAL A 89 -2.35 8.92 7.56
C VAL A 89 -2.28 9.51 6.15
N ASP A 90 -2.48 8.67 5.14
CA ASP A 90 -2.45 8.99 3.71
C ASP A 90 -3.56 9.99 3.33
N ASP A 91 -4.79 9.77 3.78
CA ASP A 91 -5.92 10.69 3.54
C ASP A 91 -5.63 12.11 4.10
N ILE A 92 -4.93 12.20 5.24
CA ILE A 92 -4.51 13.48 5.82
C ILE A 92 -3.36 14.14 5.02
N ALA A 93 -2.43 13.33 4.51
CA ALA A 93 -1.28 13.80 3.74
C ALA A 93 -1.70 14.32 2.36
N ASP A 94 -2.48 13.53 1.64
CA ASP A 94 -2.75 13.75 0.21
C ASP A 94 -4.01 14.56 -0.01
N LYS A 95 -5.12 14.17 0.62
CA LYS A 95 -6.42 14.80 0.38
C LYS A 95 -6.64 16.05 1.20
N HIS A 96 -6.44 15.96 2.52
CA HIS A 96 -6.67 17.12 3.40
C HIS A 96 -5.49 18.10 3.41
N LYS A 97 -4.30 17.67 3.00
CA LYS A 97 -3.05 18.45 2.99
C LYS A 97 -2.83 19.19 4.32
N ASN A 98 -3.20 18.56 5.44
CA ASN A 98 -3.22 19.16 6.76
C ASN A 98 -1.94 18.83 7.53
N SER A 99 -0.92 19.67 7.36
CA SER A 99 0.39 19.50 8.04
C SER A 99 0.30 19.42 9.55
N LYS A 100 -0.66 20.12 10.17
CA LYS A 100 -0.79 20.17 11.62
C LYS A 100 -1.18 18.81 12.16
N ILE A 101 -2.22 18.19 11.60
CA ILE A 101 -2.64 16.84 11.99
C ILE A 101 -1.58 15.82 11.57
N LEU A 102 -1.06 15.90 10.34
CA LEU A 102 -0.07 14.96 9.82
C LEU A 102 1.14 14.81 10.76
N LYS A 103 1.70 15.93 11.22
CA LYS A 103 2.82 15.92 12.17
C LYS A 103 2.51 15.18 13.47
N GLU A 104 1.27 15.21 13.94
CA GLU A 104 0.87 14.47 15.13
C GLU A 104 0.65 12.98 14.83
N LEU A 105 0.15 12.64 13.64
CA LEU A 105 -0.04 11.25 13.21
C LEU A 105 1.28 10.52 12.99
N LEU A 106 2.27 11.16 12.37
CA LEU A 106 3.61 10.59 12.15
C LEU A 106 4.33 10.25 13.46
N LYS A 107 3.95 10.89 14.58
CA LYS A 107 4.49 10.56 15.91
C LYS A 107 3.86 9.32 16.53
N VAL A 108 2.69 8.87 16.08
CA VAL A 108 1.93 7.80 16.75
C VAL A 108 2.77 6.53 16.95
N PRO A 109 3.57 6.06 15.97
CA PRO A 109 4.31 4.83 16.14
C PRO A 109 5.42 4.85 17.20
N PHE A 110 6.11 6.00 17.35
CA PHE A 110 7.38 6.07 18.11
C PHE A 110 7.43 7.18 19.17
N TYR A 111 6.62 8.23 19.02
CA TYR A 111 6.68 9.46 19.82
C TYR A 111 5.28 9.86 20.32
N LYS A 112 4.45 8.87 20.68
CA LYS A 112 3.08 9.10 21.16
C LYS A 112 2.98 10.10 22.32
N SER A 113 3.96 10.12 23.23
CA SER A 113 4.03 11.07 24.35
C SER A 113 4.28 12.52 23.91
N CYS A 114 4.82 12.73 22.71
CA CYS A 114 5.13 14.04 22.15
C CYS A 114 3.97 14.63 21.33
N ILE A 115 2.81 13.98 21.34
CA ILE A 115 1.63 14.44 20.60
C ILE A 115 1.02 15.66 21.30
N LYS A 116 0.88 16.77 20.58
CA LYS A 116 0.42 18.07 21.10
C LYS A 116 -1.10 18.20 21.01
N PHE A 117 -1.83 17.43 21.84
CA PHE A 117 -3.31 17.44 21.84
C PHE A 117 -3.94 18.80 22.15
N ASN A 118 -3.26 19.65 22.91
CA ASN A 118 -3.73 21.01 23.23
C ASN A 118 -3.79 21.92 22.00
N GLN A 119 -3.06 21.60 20.93
CA GLN A 119 -3.09 22.36 19.68
C GLN A 119 -4.25 21.92 18.77
N LEU A 120 -4.91 20.79 19.04
CA LEU A 120 -5.93 20.20 18.17
C LEU A 120 -7.34 20.63 18.56
N ASN A 121 -8.25 20.76 17.60
CA ASN A 121 -9.69 20.90 17.87
C ASN A 121 -10.32 19.55 18.23
N GLU A 122 -11.58 19.51 18.67
CA GLU A 122 -12.21 18.26 19.13
C GLU A 122 -12.33 17.19 18.03
N LYS A 123 -12.59 17.57 16.78
CA LYS A 123 -12.63 16.63 15.65
C LYS A 123 -11.24 16.03 15.40
N GLU A 124 -10.22 16.87 15.34
CA GLU A 124 -8.81 16.46 15.18
C GLU A 124 -8.36 15.55 16.34
N LYS A 125 -8.72 15.88 17.58
CA LYS A 125 -8.42 15.04 18.74
C LYS A 125 -9.05 13.66 18.63
N ARG A 126 -10.32 13.57 18.19
CA ARG A 126 -10.99 12.27 17.97
C ARG A 126 -10.27 11.45 16.91
N TYR A 127 -9.89 12.07 15.80
CA TYR A 127 -9.14 11.42 14.72
C TYR A 127 -7.80 10.87 15.22
N VAL A 128 -6.97 11.71 15.86
CA VAL A 128 -5.66 11.30 16.40
C VAL A 128 -5.81 10.20 17.46
N LYS A 129 -6.83 10.28 18.34
CA LYS A 129 -7.11 9.23 19.33
C LYS A 129 -7.46 7.90 18.67
N PHE A 130 -8.22 7.92 17.57
CA PHE A 130 -8.54 6.71 16.81
C PHE A 130 -7.29 6.10 16.16
N VAL A 131 -6.45 6.91 15.50
CA VAL A 131 -5.17 6.43 14.93
C VAL A 131 -4.27 5.82 16.00
N ILE A 132 -4.19 6.43 17.18
CA ILE A 132 -3.49 5.87 18.35
C ILE A 132 -4.07 4.52 18.77
N LYS A 133 -5.41 4.39 18.77
CA LYS A 133 -6.09 3.15 19.15
C LYS A 133 -5.76 2.04 18.16
N VAL A 134 -5.86 2.30 16.86
CA VAL A 134 -5.47 1.38 15.78
C VAL A 134 -4.02 0.94 15.97
N TRP A 135 -3.08 1.88 16.11
CA TRP A 135 -1.66 1.55 16.29
C TRP A 135 -1.38 0.76 17.57
N SER A 136 -2.07 1.08 18.66
CA SER A 136 -1.92 0.36 19.93
C SER A 136 -2.36 -1.10 19.77
N SER A 137 -3.43 -1.37 19.02
CA SER A 137 -3.84 -2.75 18.69
C SER A 137 -2.81 -3.48 17.84
N ILE A 138 -2.29 -2.84 16.78
CA ILE A 138 -1.22 -3.40 15.93
C ILE A 138 -0.03 -3.83 16.81
N ARG A 139 0.45 -2.92 17.67
CA ARG A 139 1.58 -3.18 18.56
C ARG A 139 1.28 -4.31 19.56
N ASN A 140 0.08 -4.35 20.13
CA ASN A 140 -0.30 -5.37 21.10
C ASN A 140 -0.41 -6.77 20.50
N ILE A 141 -0.82 -6.89 19.23
CA ILE A 141 -0.84 -8.16 18.50
C ILE A 141 0.60 -8.55 18.14
N HIS A 142 1.35 -7.64 17.51
CA HIS A 142 2.70 -7.92 17.00
C HIS A 142 3.66 -8.42 18.07
N LYS A 143 3.64 -7.80 19.26
CA LYS A 143 4.51 -8.16 20.40
C LYS A 143 4.35 -9.61 20.88
N LYS A 144 3.24 -10.26 20.57
CA LYS A 144 2.94 -11.64 20.97
C LYS A 144 3.51 -12.66 19.99
N TYR A 145 4.04 -12.23 18.84
CA TYR A 145 4.58 -13.16 17.85
C TYR A 145 5.90 -13.77 18.30
N PRO A 146 6.11 -15.06 18.00
CA PRO A 146 7.18 -15.85 18.59
C PRO A 146 8.58 -15.32 18.26
N ARG A 147 8.74 -14.68 17.10
CA ARG A 147 10.01 -14.08 16.68
C ARG A 147 9.98 -12.55 16.67
N TYR A 148 9.07 -11.92 17.43
CA TYR A 148 8.96 -10.46 17.51
C TYR A 148 10.31 -9.80 17.84
N ASN A 149 10.97 -10.25 18.90
CA ASN A 149 12.23 -9.65 19.37
C ASN A 149 13.36 -9.71 18.35
N GLU A 150 13.35 -10.72 17.47
CA GLU A 150 14.37 -10.95 16.46
C GLU A 150 14.26 -9.97 15.29
N PHE A 151 13.04 -9.61 14.89
CA PHE A 151 12.80 -8.73 13.74
C PHE A 151 12.35 -7.32 14.10
N LYS A 152 12.09 -7.02 15.39
CA LYS A 152 11.50 -5.74 15.83
C LYS A 152 12.22 -4.51 15.27
N GLU A 153 13.56 -4.48 15.32
CA GLU A 153 14.33 -3.29 14.95
C GLU A 153 14.28 -3.03 13.45
N ILE A 154 14.28 -4.10 12.66
CA ILE A 154 14.14 -4.04 11.20
C ILE A 154 12.74 -3.56 10.82
N ILE A 155 11.71 -4.11 11.46
CA ILE A 155 10.32 -3.70 11.22
C ILE A 155 10.09 -2.24 11.65
N GLU A 156 10.65 -1.80 12.78
CA GLU A 156 10.58 -0.41 13.22
C GLU A 156 11.27 0.53 12.23
N PHE A 157 12.38 0.12 11.62
CA PHE A 157 12.99 0.87 10.53
C PHE A 157 12.09 0.93 9.30
N ASP A 158 11.50 -0.19 8.88
CA ASP A 158 10.58 -0.23 7.73
C ASP A 158 9.34 0.64 7.95
N ILE A 159 8.81 0.69 9.19
CA ILE A 159 7.72 1.61 9.57
C ILE A 159 8.18 3.07 9.45
N LYS A 160 9.40 3.42 9.88
CA LYS A 160 9.92 4.79 9.70
C LYS A 160 10.01 5.16 8.21
N GLN A 161 10.39 4.23 7.34
CA GLN A 161 10.42 4.47 5.90
C GLN A 161 9.01 4.68 5.32
N LEU A 162 8.02 3.91 5.78
CA LEU A 162 6.61 4.12 5.42
C LEU A 162 6.12 5.51 5.83
N LEU A 163 6.41 5.95 7.06
CA LEU A 163 6.06 7.30 7.54
C LEU A 163 6.79 8.40 6.75
N ASN A 164 8.06 8.20 6.43
CA ASN A 164 8.83 9.12 5.59
C ASN A 164 8.21 9.26 4.19
N ALA A 165 7.72 8.17 3.61
CA ALA A 165 7.04 8.19 2.32
C ALA A 165 5.75 9.03 2.38
N MET A 166 4.98 8.96 3.47
CA MET A 166 3.77 9.77 3.68
C MET A 166 4.09 11.25 3.91
N GLU A 167 5.15 11.56 4.63
CA GLU A 167 5.62 12.95 4.79
C GLU A 167 6.05 13.53 3.44
N TYR A 168 6.78 12.75 2.64
CA TYR A 168 7.17 13.15 1.30
C TYR A 168 5.96 13.30 0.35
N ALA A 169 4.94 12.45 0.48
CA ALA A 169 3.65 12.58 -0.22
C ALA A 169 3.01 13.95 -0.01
N TYR A 170 2.89 14.35 1.26
CA TYR A 170 2.42 15.67 1.64
C TYR A 170 3.24 16.81 1.01
N LEU A 171 4.57 16.69 1.00
CA LEU A 171 5.44 17.72 0.41
C LEU A 171 5.23 17.86 -1.09
N VAL A 172 5.12 16.73 -1.82
CA VAL A 172 4.86 16.71 -3.26
C VAL A 172 3.51 17.33 -3.60
N ASN A 173 2.47 17.00 -2.82
CA ASN A 173 1.13 17.54 -3.02
C ASN A 173 1.01 19.02 -2.64
N LYS A 174 1.92 19.53 -1.80
CA LYS A 174 2.04 20.97 -1.51
C LYS A 174 2.89 21.71 -2.55
N ASN A 175 3.90 21.05 -3.10
CA ASN A 175 4.82 21.65 -4.06
C ASN A 175 5.10 20.67 -5.21
N ASN A 176 4.30 20.78 -6.28
CA ASN A 176 4.42 19.88 -7.44
C ASN A 176 5.75 20.01 -8.20
N TYR A 177 6.59 21.02 -7.93
CA TYR A 177 7.96 21.09 -8.47
C TYR A 177 8.89 20.04 -7.87
N LEU A 178 8.50 19.38 -6.76
CA LEU A 178 9.23 18.24 -6.21
C LEU A 178 8.99 16.94 -7.00
N ILE A 179 8.02 16.88 -7.91
CA ILE A 179 7.74 15.64 -8.64
C ILE A 179 8.90 15.34 -9.60
N ASN A 180 9.68 14.32 -9.27
CA ASN A 180 10.76 13.79 -10.10
C ASN A 180 10.96 12.30 -9.83
N ASP A 181 11.48 11.55 -10.81
CA ASP A 181 11.62 10.10 -10.72
C ASP A 181 12.73 9.64 -9.78
N VAL A 182 13.76 10.45 -9.56
CA VAL A 182 14.89 10.10 -8.69
C VAL A 182 14.44 10.06 -7.23
N GLU A 183 13.94 11.18 -6.70
CA GLU A 183 13.42 11.26 -5.33
C GLU A 183 12.22 10.34 -5.15
N TYR A 184 11.41 10.14 -6.19
CA TYR A 184 10.34 9.17 -6.16
C TYR A 184 10.80 7.76 -5.81
N ASN A 185 11.84 7.29 -6.50
CA ASN A 185 12.38 5.96 -6.28
C ASN A 185 13.07 5.83 -4.91
N ILE A 186 13.58 6.92 -4.35
CA ILE A 186 14.21 6.93 -3.03
C ILE A 186 13.14 6.97 -1.93
N TYR A 187 12.30 7.99 -1.91
CA TYR A 187 11.46 8.32 -0.76
C TYR A 187 10.08 7.67 -0.78
N PHE A 188 9.46 7.46 -1.95
CA PHE A 188 8.14 6.82 -2.01
C PHE A 188 8.20 5.30 -2.11
N SER A 189 9.38 4.71 -2.28
CA SER A 189 9.58 3.25 -2.41
C SER A 189 8.75 2.43 -1.42
N HIS A 190 8.54 2.96 -0.21
CA HIS A 190 7.88 2.35 0.94
C HIS A 190 6.41 2.71 1.20
N ASN A 191 5.74 3.53 0.37
CA ASN A 191 4.36 3.99 0.64
C ASN A 191 3.33 2.82 0.70
N MET A 192 3.53 1.75 -0.07
CA MET A 192 2.67 0.55 0.00
C MET A 192 3.31 -0.47 0.95
N GLN A 193 2.79 -0.59 2.16
CA GLN A 193 3.27 -1.33 3.35
C GLN A 193 3.65 -2.83 3.19
N ILE A 194 3.76 -3.36 1.97
CA ILE A 194 4.04 -4.77 1.67
C ILE A 194 5.29 -5.29 2.37
N VAL A 195 6.38 -4.50 2.43
CA VAL A 195 7.60 -4.93 3.15
C VAL A 195 7.30 -5.11 4.65
N VAL A 196 6.55 -4.20 5.26
CA VAL A 196 6.15 -4.30 6.68
C VAL A 196 5.29 -5.55 6.89
N ASP A 197 4.28 -5.76 6.04
CA ASP A 197 3.37 -6.91 6.11
C ASP A 197 4.09 -8.25 5.99
N LEU A 198 5.08 -8.36 5.10
CA LEU A 198 5.84 -9.59 4.87
C LEU A 198 6.92 -9.80 5.93
N MET A 199 7.49 -8.75 6.51
CA MET A 199 8.38 -8.87 7.67
C MET A 199 7.63 -9.32 8.92
N ILE A 200 6.40 -8.86 9.12
CA ILE A 200 5.52 -9.34 10.20
C ILE A 200 5.22 -10.84 10.04
N ASP A 201 5.06 -11.34 8.82
CA ASP A 201 4.91 -12.79 8.58
C ASP A 201 6.15 -13.57 8.99
N LEU A 202 7.35 -13.02 8.84
CA LEU A 202 8.58 -13.67 9.31
C LEU A 202 8.57 -13.85 10.83
N CYS A 203 7.95 -12.92 11.59
CA CYS A 203 7.76 -13.06 13.03
C CYS A 203 6.97 -14.33 13.41
N CYS A 204 6.14 -14.84 12.49
CA CYS A 204 5.30 -16.04 12.64
C CYS A 204 5.82 -17.25 11.86
N SER A 205 6.98 -17.13 11.19
CA SER A 205 7.59 -18.16 10.36
C SER A 205 8.70 -18.89 11.13
N LEU A 206 8.33 -19.85 11.99
CA LEU A 206 9.28 -20.49 12.91
C LEU A 206 10.46 -21.22 12.26
N LYS A 207 10.30 -21.65 11.00
CA LYS A 207 11.33 -22.38 10.25
C LYS A 207 12.12 -21.51 9.27
N PHE A 208 11.87 -20.20 9.25
CA PHE A 208 12.59 -19.28 8.37
C PHE A 208 14.06 -19.15 8.80
N ASP A 209 14.99 -19.35 7.86
CA ASP A 209 16.43 -19.22 8.08
C ASP A 209 16.85 -17.76 7.91
N VAL A 210 17.36 -17.15 8.99
CA VAL A 210 17.79 -15.76 9.02
C VAL A 210 18.90 -15.48 8.03
N LYS A 211 19.70 -16.49 7.64
CA LYS A 211 20.74 -16.34 6.62
C LYS A 211 20.14 -15.98 5.25
N GLU A 212 18.87 -16.31 5.01
CA GLU A 212 18.14 -15.95 3.79
C GLU A 212 17.58 -14.51 3.84
N LEU A 213 17.71 -13.80 4.97
CA LEU A 213 17.11 -12.47 5.17
C LEU A 213 17.54 -11.44 4.13
N ARG A 214 18.80 -11.49 3.69
CA ARG A 214 19.31 -10.59 2.64
C ARG A 214 18.55 -10.75 1.33
N GLU A 215 18.34 -11.99 0.89
CA GLU A 215 17.74 -12.27 -0.40
C GLU A 215 16.21 -12.13 -0.34
N ILE A 216 15.57 -12.57 0.75
CA ILE A 216 14.12 -12.40 0.90
C ILE A 216 13.72 -10.92 0.97
N ARG A 217 14.54 -10.04 1.58
CA ARG A 217 14.24 -8.60 1.59
C ARG A 217 14.28 -7.98 0.20
N LYS A 218 15.16 -8.45 -0.70
CA LYS A 218 15.11 -8.03 -2.12
C LYS A 218 13.80 -8.45 -2.76
N VAL A 219 13.34 -9.68 -2.50
CA VAL A 219 12.03 -10.16 -2.97
C VAL A 219 10.90 -9.26 -2.47
N PHE A 220 10.91 -8.89 -1.19
CA PHE A 220 9.87 -8.03 -0.62
C PHE A 220 9.85 -6.63 -1.26
N LEU A 221 11.01 -6.04 -1.52
CA LEU A 221 11.10 -4.75 -2.22
C LEU A 221 10.57 -4.81 -3.65
N TYR A 222 10.89 -5.87 -4.40
CA TYR A 222 10.33 -6.08 -5.73
C TYR A 222 8.82 -6.34 -5.69
N ALA A 223 8.34 -7.11 -4.71
CA ALA A 223 6.91 -7.36 -4.50
C ALA A 223 6.15 -6.06 -4.20
N GLN A 224 6.73 -5.19 -3.37
CA GLN A 224 6.21 -3.86 -3.09
C GLN A 224 6.15 -2.99 -4.35
N ARG A 225 7.19 -2.99 -5.17
CA ARG A 225 7.18 -2.25 -6.44
C ARG A 225 6.08 -2.76 -7.39
N MET A 226 5.93 -4.07 -7.51
CA MET A 226 4.87 -4.69 -8.31
C MET A 226 3.47 -4.32 -7.82
N ALA A 227 3.25 -4.34 -6.51
CA ALA A 227 1.98 -3.92 -5.91
C ALA A 227 1.69 -2.43 -6.19
N ARG A 228 2.70 -1.57 -6.06
CA ARG A 228 2.58 -0.12 -6.32
C ARG A 228 2.24 0.17 -7.78
N ILE A 229 2.88 -0.53 -8.73
CA ILE A 229 2.55 -0.44 -10.14
C ILE A 229 1.06 -0.76 -10.37
N GLY A 230 0.57 -1.86 -9.78
CA GLY A 230 -0.83 -2.24 -9.85
C GLY A 230 -1.76 -1.16 -9.27
N ASN A 231 -1.35 -0.48 -8.20
CA ASN A 231 -2.07 0.68 -7.68
C ASN A 231 -2.11 1.82 -8.70
N TRP A 232 -0.95 2.36 -9.11
CA TRP A 232 -0.87 3.56 -9.94
C TRP A 232 -1.68 3.46 -11.22
N ILE A 233 -1.49 2.39 -11.99
CA ILE A 233 -2.14 2.25 -13.30
C ILE A 233 -3.66 2.07 -13.19
N THR A 234 -4.19 1.84 -11.98
CA THR A 234 -5.63 1.69 -11.74
C THR A 234 -6.24 2.86 -10.97
N THR A 235 -5.45 3.79 -10.44
CA THR A 235 -5.94 4.90 -9.61
C THR A 235 -5.56 6.29 -10.12
N TRP A 236 -4.54 6.44 -10.99
CA TRP A 236 -4.03 7.75 -11.40
C TRP A 236 -5.09 8.71 -11.98
N GLU A 237 -6.12 8.21 -12.66
CA GLU A 237 -7.19 9.05 -13.22
C GLU A 237 -8.01 9.75 -12.13
N ARG A 238 -8.38 9.03 -11.07
CA ARG A 238 -9.11 9.64 -9.94
C ARG A 238 -8.19 10.54 -9.10
N GLU A 239 -6.91 10.22 -9.02
CA GLU A 239 -5.92 11.01 -8.26
C GLU A 239 -5.79 12.43 -8.84
N ILE A 240 -5.92 12.59 -10.18
CA ILE A 240 -6.03 13.90 -10.81
C ILE A 240 -7.26 14.67 -10.30
N GLU A 241 -8.39 13.99 -10.11
CA GLU A 241 -9.60 14.62 -9.58
C GLU A 241 -9.46 15.03 -8.12
N GLU A 242 -8.73 14.23 -7.34
CA GLU A 242 -8.41 14.46 -5.92
C GLU A 242 -7.25 15.45 -5.71
N GLU A 243 -6.63 15.93 -6.80
CA GLU A 243 -5.41 16.76 -6.77
C GLU A 243 -4.24 16.10 -6.00
N ASP A 244 -4.16 14.78 -6.12
CA ASP A 244 -3.07 13.95 -5.65
C ASP A 244 -2.15 13.62 -6.83
N PHE A 245 -0.90 14.09 -6.76
CA PHE A 245 0.09 13.92 -7.81
C PHE A 245 1.28 13.05 -7.36
N THR A 246 1.05 12.19 -6.37
CA THR A 246 2.09 11.34 -5.76
C THR A 246 2.30 10.02 -6.51
N SER A 247 1.43 9.65 -7.45
CA SER A 247 1.62 8.45 -8.27
C SER A 247 2.86 8.53 -9.16
N GLY A 248 3.51 7.38 -9.37
CA GLY A 248 4.66 7.24 -10.25
C GLY A 248 4.36 7.63 -11.71
N VAL A 249 3.08 7.59 -12.10
CA VAL A 249 2.59 8.03 -13.41
C VAL A 249 2.96 9.51 -13.66
N PHE A 250 2.82 10.38 -12.67
CA PHE A 250 3.13 11.81 -12.84
C PHE A 250 4.63 12.07 -12.92
N ALA A 251 5.42 11.40 -12.08
CA ALA A 251 6.88 11.47 -12.14
C ALA A 251 7.42 10.99 -13.50
N TYR A 252 6.88 9.89 -14.02
CA TYR A 252 7.22 9.42 -15.36
C TYR A 252 6.78 10.41 -16.45
N ALA A 253 5.55 10.89 -16.39
CA ALA A 253 5.01 11.81 -17.39
C ALA A 253 5.82 13.12 -17.49
N LEU A 254 6.25 13.68 -16.36
CA LEU A 254 7.10 14.87 -16.30
C LEU A 254 8.50 14.59 -16.85
N LYS A 255 9.13 13.49 -16.43
CA LYS A 255 10.45 13.08 -16.94
C LYS A 255 10.48 12.97 -18.47
N HIS A 256 9.41 12.42 -19.04
CA HIS A 256 9.28 12.20 -20.48
C HIS A 256 8.59 13.36 -21.22
N LYS A 257 8.36 14.50 -20.55
CA LYS A 257 7.75 15.72 -21.11
C LYS A 257 6.38 15.49 -21.77
N ILE A 258 5.64 14.50 -21.28
CA ILE A 258 4.25 14.23 -21.70
C ILE A 258 3.33 15.29 -21.10
N ILE A 259 3.64 15.73 -19.88
CA ILE A 259 2.99 16.82 -19.15
C ILE A 259 4.07 17.74 -18.57
N TYR A 260 3.66 18.94 -18.16
CA TYR A 260 4.49 19.91 -17.43
C TYR A 260 3.87 20.22 -16.06
N VAL A 261 4.66 20.77 -15.13
CA VAL A 261 4.17 21.13 -13.79
C VAL A 261 3.07 22.20 -13.89
N GLU A 262 3.13 23.06 -14.90
CA GLU A 262 2.09 24.04 -15.21
C GLU A 262 0.79 23.38 -15.64
N ASP A 263 0.85 22.24 -16.35
CA ASP A 263 -0.35 21.46 -16.68
C ASP A 263 -1.00 20.98 -15.38
N VAL A 264 -0.23 20.47 -14.42
CA VAL A 264 -0.70 19.99 -13.10
C VAL A 264 -1.35 21.10 -12.27
N ARG A 265 -0.73 22.29 -12.23
CA ARG A 265 -1.18 23.41 -11.38
C ARG A 265 -2.35 24.23 -11.95
N LYS A 266 -2.53 24.24 -13.26
CA LYS A 266 -3.52 25.10 -13.97
C LYS A 266 -4.56 24.27 -14.74
N ALA A 267 -4.67 22.97 -14.45
CA ALA A 267 -5.30 21.98 -15.31
C ALA A 267 -6.78 22.24 -15.63
N ASN A 268 -7.09 22.15 -16.93
CA ASN A 268 -8.25 21.41 -17.38
C ASN A 268 -7.94 19.91 -17.18
N LYS A 269 -8.47 19.31 -16.12
CA LYS A 269 -8.19 17.92 -15.69
C LYS A 269 -8.43 16.91 -16.82
N THR A 270 -9.49 17.10 -17.61
CA THR A 270 -9.81 16.27 -18.78
C THR A 270 -8.66 16.23 -19.78
N ARG A 271 -8.05 17.37 -20.08
CA ARG A 271 -6.91 17.44 -21.01
C ARG A 271 -5.68 16.70 -20.46
N LEU A 272 -5.45 16.78 -19.15
CA LEU A 272 -4.34 16.07 -18.50
C LEU A 272 -4.52 14.55 -18.60
N ILE A 273 -5.73 14.07 -18.29
CA ILE A 273 -6.12 12.66 -18.44
C ILE A 273 -5.92 12.20 -19.89
N GLU A 274 -6.38 12.97 -20.88
CA GLU A 274 -6.21 12.61 -22.29
C GLU A 274 -4.74 12.52 -22.72
N LYS A 275 -3.89 13.45 -22.28
CA LYS A 275 -2.44 13.42 -22.59
C LYS A 275 -1.80 12.13 -22.08
N ILE A 276 -2.10 11.76 -20.83
CA ILE A 276 -1.55 10.54 -20.22
C ILE A 276 -2.15 9.28 -20.87
N LYS A 277 -3.46 9.22 -21.15
CA LYS A 277 -4.09 8.09 -21.84
C LYS A 277 -3.56 7.83 -23.25
N LYS A 278 -3.19 8.89 -23.99
CA LYS A 278 -2.61 8.77 -25.33
C LYS A 278 -1.13 8.39 -25.32
N SER A 279 -0.52 8.34 -24.14
CA SER A 279 0.87 7.89 -23.96
C SER A 279 0.95 6.39 -23.66
N ASN A 280 2.16 5.83 -23.66
CA ASN A 280 2.43 4.43 -23.35
C ASN A 280 2.82 4.20 -21.87
N ILE A 281 2.54 5.14 -20.95
CA ILE A 281 3.00 5.06 -19.55
C ILE A 281 2.51 3.78 -18.85
N GLU A 282 1.23 3.42 -18.99
CA GLU A 282 0.70 2.20 -18.36
C GLU A 282 1.44 0.95 -18.87
N GLU A 283 1.77 0.88 -20.17
CA GLU A 283 2.52 -0.22 -20.77
C GLU A 283 3.96 -0.31 -20.22
N GLU A 284 4.64 0.82 -20.06
CA GLU A 284 5.99 0.86 -19.50
C GLU A 284 6.04 0.38 -18.04
N PHE A 285 5.04 0.75 -17.23
CA PHE A 285 4.92 0.20 -15.88
C PHE A 285 4.59 -1.30 -15.87
N LEU A 286 3.78 -1.78 -16.81
CA LEU A 286 3.49 -3.22 -16.93
C LEU A 286 4.74 -4.02 -17.35
N LYS A 287 5.61 -3.46 -18.20
CA LYS A 287 6.93 -4.04 -18.49
C LYS A 287 7.79 -4.10 -17.23
N GLU A 288 7.83 -3.02 -16.46
CA GLU A 288 8.57 -2.99 -15.19
C GLU A 288 8.01 -4.01 -14.17
N TRP A 289 6.71 -4.21 -14.15
CA TRP A 289 6.07 -5.24 -13.32
C TRP A 289 6.59 -6.63 -13.70
N GLU A 290 6.65 -6.95 -15.00
CA GLU A 290 7.19 -8.22 -15.50
C GLU A 290 8.68 -8.37 -15.18
N ASP A 291 9.48 -7.31 -15.30
CA ASP A 291 10.89 -7.33 -14.93
C ASP A 291 11.09 -7.68 -13.45
N ASN A 292 10.28 -7.08 -12.58
CA ASN A 292 10.30 -7.38 -11.15
C ASN A 292 9.83 -8.81 -10.86
N TYR A 293 8.83 -9.32 -11.58
CA TYR A 293 8.40 -10.73 -11.52
C TYR A 293 9.57 -11.67 -11.83
N CYS A 294 10.29 -11.41 -12.94
CA CYS A 294 11.46 -12.18 -13.35
C CYS A 294 12.61 -12.11 -12.34
N LYS A 295 12.86 -10.92 -11.75
CA LYS A 295 13.87 -10.74 -10.68
C LYS A 295 13.53 -11.56 -9.43
N ILE A 296 12.29 -11.53 -8.97
CA ILE A 296 11.82 -12.35 -7.83
C ILE A 296 12.01 -13.84 -8.14
N LYS A 297 11.58 -14.29 -9.32
CA LYS A 297 11.72 -15.70 -9.73
C LYS A 297 13.18 -16.16 -9.76
N ARG A 298 14.11 -15.29 -10.18
CA ARG A 298 15.55 -15.59 -10.21
C ARG A 298 16.13 -15.70 -8.80
N ILE A 299 15.91 -14.70 -7.96
CA ILE A 299 16.42 -14.68 -6.57
C ILE A 299 15.81 -15.82 -5.75
N GLY A 300 14.55 -16.15 -6.03
CA GLY A 300 13.84 -17.19 -5.29
C GLY A 300 14.40 -18.61 -5.45
N LYS A 301 15.32 -18.84 -6.39
CA LYS A 301 16.05 -20.11 -6.51
C LYS A 301 16.98 -20.37 -5.33
N ASP A 302 17.45 -19.30 -4.67
CA ASP A 302 18.42 -19.36 -3.57
C ASP A 302 17.73 -19.39 -2.20
N ILE A 303 16.40 -19.25 -2.15
CA ILE A 303 15.60 -19.19 -0.92
C ILE A 303 14.88 -20.53 -0.73
N LYS A 304 15.10 -21.19 0.41
CA LYS A 304 14.59 -22.54 0.70
C LYS A 304 13.47 -22.54 1.73
N THR A 305 13.45 -21.56 2.63
CA THR A 305 12.51 -21.59 3.77
C THR A 305 11.15 -20.98 3.47
N ILE A 306 11.02 -20.28 2.35
CA ILE A 306 9.77 -19.65 1.86
C ILE A 306 9.52 -20.08 0.43
N LYS A 307 8.26 -20.42 0.11
CA LYS A 307 7.86 -20.76 -1.26
C LYS A 307 7.67 -19.49 -2.09
N ILE A 308 8.69 -19.12 -2.86
CA ILE A 308 8.65 -17.89 -3.67
C ILE A 308 7.57 -17.92 -4.76
N ASN A 309 7.23 -19.11 -5.29
CA ASN A 309 6.12 -19.26 -6.22
C ASN A 309 4.76 -18.87 -5.60
N ASP A 310 4.59 -19.04 -4.28
CA ASP A 310 3.36 -18.62 -3.60
C ASP A 310 3.29 -17.09 -3.56
N ILE A 311 4.41 -16.40 -3.30
CA ILE A 311 4.50 -14.92 -3.38
C ILE A 311 4.17 -14.43 -4.80
N LEU A 312 4.79 -15.03 -5.82
CA LEU A 312 4.52 -14.67 -7.22
C LEU A 312 3.04 -14.85 -7.55
N THR A 313 2.44 -15.98 -7.18
CA THR A 313 1.01 -16.25 -7.40
C THR A 313 0.13 -15.20 -6.72
N SER A 314 0.49 -14.77 -5.52
CA SER A 314 -0.26 -13.75 -4.80
C SER A 314 -0.12 -12.36 -5.44
N LEU A 315 1.05 -12.03 -6.00
CA LEU A 315 1.25 -10.81 -6.78
C LEU A 315 0.46 -10.83 -8.11
N GLU A 316 0.37 -11.98 -8.77
CA GLU A 316 -0.48 -12.18 -9.97
C GLU A 316 -1.95 -11.91 -9.64
N LYS A 317 -2.44 -12.46 -8.51
CA LYS A 317 -3.81 -12.21 -8.04
C LYS A 317 -4.02 -10.76 -7.61
N LEU A 318 -3.01 -10.15 -6.99
CA LEU A 318 -3.09 -8.76 -6.54
C LEU A 318 -3.26 -7.81 -7.73
N ILE A 319 -2.42 -7.91 -8.77
CA ILE A 319 -2.57 -7.04 -9.95
C ILE A 319 -3.92 -7.28 -10.66
N PHE A 320 -4.37 -8.53 -10.74
CA PHE A 320 -5.72 -8.85 -11.23
C PHE A 320 -6.82 -8.17 -10.40
N ALA A 321 -6.71 -8.20 -9.07
CA ALA A 321 -7.63 -7.53 -8.16
C ALA A 321 -7.59 -6.00 -8.27
N HIS A 322 -6.43 -5.41 -8.58
CA HIS A 322 -6.32 -3.99 -8.89
C HIS A 322 -7.13 -3.63 -10.13
N PHE A 323 -6.90 -4.32 -11.25
CA PHE A 323 -7.58 -4.01 -12.52
C PHE A 323 -9.08 -4.27 -12.46
N THR A 324 -9.52 -5.38 -11.86
CA THR A 324 -10.96 -5.68 -11.73
C THR A 324 -11.70 -4.76 -10.77
N SER A 325 -10.97 -3.99 -9.95
CA SER A 325 -11.55 -3.00 -9.04
C SER A 325 -11.25 -1.55 -9.45
N ARG A 326 -10.80 -1.29 -10.69
CA ARG A 326 -10.58 0.07 -11.23
C ARG A 326 -11.90 0.86 -11.14
N GLY A 327 -11.86 2.04 -10.51
CA GLY A 327 -13.04 2.89 -10.27
C GLY A 327 -13.90 2.54 -9.06
N TYR A 328 -13.55 1.49 -8.30
CA TYR A 328 -14.24 1.10 -7.05
C TYR A 328 -13.41 1.34 -5.78
N LYS A 329 -12.11 1.66 -5.91
CA LYS A 329 -11.17 1.81 -4.80
C LYS A 329 -10.68 3.23 -4.71
#